data_AF-A0A5E4M5M6-F1
#
_entry.id   AF-A0A5E4M5M6-F1
#
_cell.length_a   1.000
_cell.length_b   1.000
_cell.length_c   1.000
_cell.angle_alpha   90.00
_cell.angle_beta   90.00
_cell.angle_gamma   90.00
#
_symmetry.space_group_name_H-M   'P 1'
#
loop_
_entity.id
_entity.type
_entity.pdbx_description
1 polymer ?
#
loop_
_entity_poly.entity_id
_entity_poly.type
_entity_poly.pdbx_seq_one_letter_code
_entity_poly.pdbx_strand_id
1 'polypeptide(L)'
;MESKRKRMKIELVPNEERVQKLINKTTFKHATYYRENLIAVSLENKIIKFDKPIYIGFAVLEISKTLMYDYHYNVMKKHYSDNISLMYTDTDSLIYKIMTDDFYNDLEKNSNLLERMDTANLPQDHPCYTVDRKKIPGFFSDETDGLIMTEFCALRAKSYAYNIYGGKKEKKIIKEKGIRSHVVKNHMTLEDHKKCLFGDLELEKKKENVSIRSFKHDLKTVKTMKLTYNSFDDKRVILYDKIQTLAHGHYRIEEDNDCDDDGESTEVLARLFYINYTPYTLKKPFLHLPFGFHLFSINSVTRMVLR
;
A
#
# COMPACT_ATOMS: atom_id res chain seq x y z
N MET A 1 18.36 4.55 -0.16
CA MET A 1 19.79 4.76 -0.48
C MET A 1 20.02 6.23 -0.83
N GLU A 2 21.10 6.81 -0.32
CA GLU A 2 21.50 8.17 -0.68
C GLU A 2 21.93 8.23 -2.16
N SER A 3 21.36 9.17 -2.93
CA SER A 3 21.82 9.40 -4.29
C SER A 3 23.09 10.24 -4.28
N LYS A 4 24.24 9.63 -4.57
CA LYS A 4 25.53 10.32 -4.67
C LYS A 4 25.53 11.46 -5.70
N ARG A 5 24.69 11.34 -6.74
CA ARG A 5 24.50 12.39 -7.76
C ARG A 5 23.83 13.64 -7.20
N LYS A 6 23.00 13.51 -6.15
CA LYS A 6 22.32 14.64 -5.51
C LYS A 6 23.13 15.29 -4.40
N ARG A 7 24.35 14.79 -4.10
CA ARG A 7 25.23 15.45 -3.14
C ARG A 7 25.65 16.81 -3.71
N MET A 8 25.47 17.83 -2.89
CA MET A 8 25.89 19.19 -3.19
C MET A 8 26.93 19.62 -2.16
N LYS A 9 27.90 20.40 -2.60
CA LYS A 9 28.84 21.06 -1.72
C LYS A 9 28.27 22.41 -1.35
N ILE A 10 28.04 22.64 -0.06
CA ILE A 10 27.55 23.92 0.45
C ILE A 10 28.71 24.61 1.14
N GLU A 11 28.98 25.86 0.76
CA GLU A 11 29.96 26.72 1.41
C GLU A 11 29.22 27.90 2.04
N LEU A 12 29.37 28.06 3.36
CA LEU A 12 28.85 29.22 4.10
C LEU A 12 29.89 30.32 4.04
N VAL A 13 29.55 31.44 3.43
CA VAL A 13 30.47 32.53 3.13
C VAL A 13 29.95 33.84 3.72
N PRO A 14 30.77 34.56 4.51
CA PRO A 14 30.40 35.86 5.06
C PRO A 14 30.85 37.05 4.20
N ASN A 15 31.76 36.85 3.23
CA ASN A 15 32.35 37.92 2.41
C ASN A 15 31.88 37.87 0.95
N GLU A 16 31.41 39.00 0.40
CA GLU A 16 30.90 39.14 -0.96
C GLU A 16 31.92 38.78 -2.04
N GLU A 17 33.21 39.13 -1.87
CA GLU A 17 34.23 38.81 -2.88
C GLU A 17 34.37 37.29 -3.08
N ARG A 18 34.25 36.53 -1.99
CA ARG A 18 34.32 35.07 -2.03
C ARG A 18 33.05 34.50 -2.66
N VAL A 19 31.88 35.09 -2.40
CA VAL A 19 30.63 34.71 -3.07
C VAL A 19 30.73 34.90 -4.58
N GLN A 20 31.23 36.04 -5.05
CA GLN A 20 31.40 36.29 -6.48
C GLN A 20 32.33 35.25 -7.15
N LYS A 21 33.44 34.91 -6.47
CA LYS A 21 34.34 33.84 -6.93
C LYS A 21 33.66 32.46 -7.02
N LEU A 22 32.69 32.19 -6.15
CA LEU A 22 31.94 30.92 -6.17
C LEU A 22 30.82 30.92 -7.21
N ILE A 23 30.16 32.05 -7.45
CA ILE A 23 29.14 32.21 -8.51
C ILE A 23 29.77 32.01 -9.88
N ASN A 24 30.99 32.52 -10.10
CA ASN A 24 31.71 32.39 -11.36
C ASN A 24 32.19 30.96 -11.66
N LYS A 25 32.03 30.00 -10.73
CA LYS A 25 32.37 28.60 -11.00
C LYS A 25 31.29 27.96 -11.85
N THR A 26 31.70 27.16 -12.83
CA THR A 26 30.79 26.34 -13.65
C THR A 26 29.96 25.33 -12.85
N THR A 27 30.36 25.04 -11.61
CA THR A 27 29.64 24.15 -10.69
C THR A 27 28.59 24.89 -9.85
N PHE A 28 28.37 26.18 -10.03
CA PHE A 28 27.40 26.93 -9.23
C PHE A 28 25.95 26.52 -9.53
N LYS A 29 25.12 26.36 -8.48
CA LYS A 29 23.67 26.15 -8.60
C LYS A 29 22.86 27.36 -8.17
N HIS A 30 22.98 27.72 -6.90
CA HIS A 30 22.21 28.80 -6.30
C HIS A 30 22.91 29.33 -5.03
N ALA A 31 22.57 30.54 -4.64
CA ALA A 31 22.95 31.15 -3.38
C ALA A 31 21.70 31.39 -2.52
N THR A 32 21.74 31.02 -1.25
CA THR A 32 20.67 31.28 -0.28
C THR A 32 21.15 32.28 0.76
N TYR A 33 20.47 33.42 0.83
CA TYR A 33 20.73 34.46 1.81
C TYR A 33 20.01 34.15 3.13
N TYR A 34 20.79 33.98 4.20
CA TYR A 34 20.27 33.80 5.57
C TYR A 34 20.26 35.12 6.32
N ARG A 35 21.36 35.88 6.27
CA ARG A 35 21.54 37.22 6.84
C ARG A 35 22.44 38.04 5.92
N GLU A 36 22.54 39.36 6.13
CA GLU A 36 23.41 40.24 5.34
C GLU A 36 24.85 39.71 5.26
N ASN A 37 25.39 39.21 6.38
CA ASN A 37 26.76 38.70 6.46
C ASN A 37 26.86 37.17 6.39
N LEU A 38 25.84 36.47 5.90
CA LEU A 38 25.87 35.00 5.81
C LEU A 38 25.08 34.48 4.61
N ILE A 39 25.84 34.01 3.62
CA ILE A 39 25.32 33.48 2.36
C ILE A 39 25.76 32.02 2.23
N ALA A 40 24.81 31.11 1.99
CA ALA A 40 25.14 29.74 1.62
C ALA A 40 25.18 29.60 0.10
N VAL A 41 26.36 29.33 -0.44
CA VAL A 41 26.53 29.03 -1.87
C VAL A 41 26.53 27.52 -2.05
N SER A 42 25.60 27.01 -2.86
CA SER A 42 25.58 25.61 -3.22
C SER A 42 26.22 25.36 -4.58
N LEU A 43 27.12 24.37 -4.60
CA LEU A 43 27.89 23.93 -5.75
C LEU A 43 27.59 22.45 -6.04
N GLU A 44 27.58 22.10 -7.32
CA GLU A 44 27.60 20.71 -7.77
C GLU A 44 28.99 20.09 -7.63
N ASN A 45 29.01 18.77 -7.50
CA ASN A 45 30.26 18.01 -7.46
C ASN A 45 30.72 17.70 -8.89
N LYS A 46 31.88 18.24 -9.30
CA LYS A 46 32.50 17.97 -10.61
C LYS A 46 32.85 16.49 -10.81
N ILE A 47 33.23 15.79 -9.74
CA ILE A 47 33.59 14.37 -9.76
C ILE A 47 32.70 13.64 -8.76
N ILE A 48 31.96 12.64 -9.23
CA ILE A 48 31.08 11.82 -8.40
C ILE A 48 31.75 10.46 -8.20
N LYS A 49 32.16 10.18 -6.96
CA LYS A 49 32.70 8.86 -6.59
C LYS A 49 31.58 7.93 -6.14
N PHE A 50 31.40 6.82 -6.87
CA PHE A 50 30.45 5.76 -6.51
C PHE A 50 31.10 4.77 -5.53
N ASP A 51 31.22 5.19 -4.28
CA ASP A 51 31.77 4.42 -3.15
C ASP A 51 30.70 3.70 -2.31
N LYS A 52 29.47 3.59 -2.84
CA LYS A 52 28.35 2.94 -2.16
C LYS A 52 27.93 1.68 -2.90
N PRO A 53 27.50 0.64 -2.17
CA PRO A 53 27.13 -0.65 -2.75
C PRO A 53 25.74 -0.60 -3.42
N ILE A 54 25.54 0.29 -4.39
CA ILE A 54 24.25 0.52 -5.06
C ILE A 54 23.79 -0.76 -5.77
N TYR A 55 24.70 -1.42 -6.48
CA TYR A 55 24.42 -2.66 -7.20
C TYR A 55 24.06 -3.82 -6.27
N ILE A 56 24.71 -3.92 -5.11
CA ILE A 56 24.35 -4.92 -4.10
C ILE A 56 22.92 -4.66 -3.60
N GLY A 57 22.57 -3.39 -3.33
CA GLY A 57 21.21 -3.03 -2.94
C GLY A 57 20.16 -3.38 -4.00
N PHE A 58 20.49 -3.22 -5.28
CA PHE A 58 19.63 -3.66 -6.38
C PHE A 58 19.48 -5.19 -6.43
N ALA A 59 20.58 -5.94 -6.32
CA ALA A 59 20.53 -7.40 -6.31
C ALA A 59 19.69 -7.94 -5.14
N VAL A 60 19.87 -7.38 -3.94
CA VAL A 60 19.05 -7.73 -2.77
C VAL A 60 17.57 -7.46 -3.03
N LEU A 61 17.23 -6.31 -3.63
CA LEU A 61 15.84 -5.98 -3.96
C LEU A 61 15.21 -6.98 -4.95
N GLU A 62 15.93 -7.41 -5.98
CA GLU A 62 15.45 -8.41 -6.94
C GLU A 62 15.30 -9.80 -6.30
N ILE A 63 16.23 -10.18 -5.42
CA ILE A 63 16.12 -11.41 -4.63
C ILE A 63 14.86 -11.37 -3.74
N SER A 64 14.61 -10.24 -3.05
CA SER A 64 13.41 -10.08 -2.22
C SER A 64 12.12 -10.19 -3.03
N LYS A 65 12.05 -9.62 -4.25
CA LYS A 65 10.89 -9.80 -5.13
C LYS A 65 10.69 -11.25 -5.54
N THR A 66 11.78 -11.95 -5.84
CA THR A 66 11.75 -13.37 -6.24
C THR A 66 11.16 -14.22 -5.11
N LEU A 67 11.55 -13.98 -3.85
CA LEU A 67 10.96 -14.67 -2.68
C LEU A 67 9.46 -14.39 -2.53
N MET A 68 9.03 -13.14 -2.74
CA MET A 68 7.62 -12.76 -2.71
C MET A 68 6.80 -13.46 -3.79
N TYR A 69 7.34 -13.54 -5.01
CA TYR A 69 6.68 -14.22 -6.13
C TYR A 69 6.67 -15.73 -5.98
N ASP A 70 7.77 -16.33 -5.52
CA ASP A 70 7.85 -17.77 -5.22
C ASP A 70 6.77 -18.17 -4.22
N TYR A 71 6.65 -17.42 -3.13
CA TYR A 71 5.61 -17.67 -2.13
C TYR A 71 4.20 -17.50 -2.69
N HIS A 72 3.94 -16.45 -3.46
CA HIS A 72 2.62 -16.25 -4.04
C HIS A 72 2.23 -17.34 -5.04
N TYR A 73 3.07 -17.62 -6.03
CA TYR A 73 2.73 -18.49 -7.15
C TYR A 73 2.94 -19.97 -6.83
N ASN A 74 4.07 -20.33 -6.21
CA ASN A 74 4.43 -21.74 -6.01
C ASN A 74 3.88 -22.33 -4.71
N VAL A 75 3.54 -21.50 -3.72
CA VAL A 75 3.05 -21.95 -2.41
C VAL A 75 1.55 -21.64 -2.28
N MET A 76 1.17 -20.37 -2.22
CA MET A 76 -0.22 -19.96 -1.93
C MET A 76 -1.19 -20.25 -3.09
N LYS A 77 -0.85 -19.81 -4.31
CA LYS A 77 -1.71 -20.01 -5.50
C LYS A 77 -1.80 -21.49 -5.89
N LYS A 78 -0.73 -22.25 -5.70
CA LYS A 78 -0.73 -23.71 -5.94
C LYS A 78 -1.63 -24.47 -4.96
N HIS A 79 -1.66 -24.07 -3.69
CA HIS A 79 -2.51 -24.73 -2.70
C HIS A 79 -3.99 -24.38 -2.86
N TYR A 80 -4.31 -23.09 -2.92
CA TYR A 80 -5.71 -22.62 -2.95
C TYR A 80 -6.31 -22.53 -4.35
N SER A 81 -5.50 -22.57 -5.42
CA SER A 81 -5.94 -22.45 -6.81
C SER A 81 -6.86 -21.24 -7.02
N ASP A 82 -8.14 -21.42 -7.30
CA ASP A 82 -9.10 -20.32 -7.53
C ASP A 82 -9.68 -19.74 -6.23
N ASN A 83 -9.44 -20.39 -5.09
CA ASN A 83 -9.93 -19.96 -3.77
C ASN A 83 -9.07 -18.85 -3.15
N ILE A 84 -8.09 -18.32 -3.88
CA ILE A 84 -7.23 -17.22 -3.41
C ILE A 84 -7.21 -16.06 -4.40
N SER A 85 -7.40 -14.86 -3.85
CA SER A 85 -7.26 -13.60 -4.58
C SER A 85 -6.28 -12.68 -3.86
N LEU A 86 -5.26 -12.20 -4.57
CA LEU A 86 -4.32 -11.21 -4.06
C LEU A 86 -4.93 -9.82 -4.14
N MET A 87 -5.27 -9.23 -2.99
CA MET A 87 -5.99 -7.94 -2.93
C MET A 87 -5.05 -6.75 -2.94
N TYR A 88 -3.88 -6.86 -2.29
CA TYR A 88 -2.95 -5.75 -2.17
C TYR A 88 -1.52 -6.22 -1.91
N THR A 89 -0.54 -5.45 -2.40
CA THR A 89 0.90 -5.73 -2.23
C THR A 89 1.66 -4.44 -1.90
N ASP A 90 2.55 -4.46 -0.90
CA ASP A 90 3.53 -3.38 -0.67
C ASP A 90 4.84 -3.94 -0.15
N THR A 91 5.93 -3.73 -0.89
CA THR A 91 7.34 -4.04 -0.57
C THR A 91 7.60 -5.46 -0.04
N ASP A 92 7.20 -5.73 1.19
CA ASP A 92 7.37 -6.95 1.97
C ASP A 92 6.03 -7.59 2.39
N SER A 93 4.88 -7.00 2.04
CA SER A 93 3.56 -7.41 2.50
C SER A 93 2.60 -7.80 1.38
N LEU A 94 1.81 -8.85 1.63
CA LEU A 94 0.77 -9.39 0.77
C LEU A 94 -0.53 -9.45 1.57
N ILE A 95 -1.62 -8.99 0.97
CA ILE A 95 -2.97 -9.12 1.55
C ILE A 95 -3.77 -10.05 0.66
N TYR A 96 -4.15 -11.20 1.22
CA TYR A 96 -4.94 -12.21 0.53
C TYR A 96 -6.38 -12.20 1.00
N LYS A 97 -7.28 -12.36 0.05
CA LYS A 97 -8.63 -12.88 0.30
C LYS A 97 -8.60 -14.36 -0.01
N ILE A 98 -8.73 -15.18 1.03
CA ILE A 98 -8.74 -16.65 0.93
C ILE A 98 -10.19 -17.09 1.16
N MET A 99 -10.63 -18.14 0.46
CA MET A 99 -11.91 -18.79 0.71
C MET A 99 -11.61 -20.13 1.38
N THR A 100 -11.53 -20.15 2.71
CA THR A 100 -11.26 -21.35 3.51
C THR A 100 -11.93 -21.26 4.87
N ASP A 101 -12.42 -22.36 5.44
CA ASP A 101 -13.08 -22.36 6.75
C ASP A 101 -12.17 -21.85 7.88
N ASP A 102 -10.90 -22.26 7.87
CA ASP A 102 -9.90 -21.81 8.83
C ASP A 102 -8.50 -21.90 8.22
N PHE A 103 -7.87 -20.74 8.07
CA PHE A 103 -6.53 -20.61 7.52
C PHE A 103 -5.47 -21.35 8.35
N TYR A 104 -5.61 -21.40 9.68
CA TYR A 104 -4.64 -22.07 10.54
C TYR A 104 -4.76 -23.59 10.49
N ASN A 105 -5.98 -24.11 10.30
CA ASN A 105 -6.16 -25.55 10.07
C ASN A 105 -5.55 -25.98 8.73
N ASP A 106 -5.56 -25.12 7.72
CA ASP A 106 -4.87 -25.40 6.45
C ASP A 106 -3.35 -25.40 6.61
N LEU A 107 -2.82 -24.48 7.43
CA LEU A 107 -1.40 -24.46 7.78
C LEU A 107 -0.97 -25.74 8.48
N GLU A 108 -1.76 -26.23 9.44
CA GLU A 108 -1.45 -27.48 10.15
C GLU A 108 -1.47 -28.70 9.22
N LYS A 109 -2.43 -28.76 8.30
CA LYS A 109 -2.57 -29.89 7.36
C LYS A 109 -1.53 -29.90 6.25
N ASN A 110 -0.96 -28.75 5.91
CA ASN A 110 -0.01 -28.63 4.80
C ASN A 110 1.35 -28.11 5.27
N SER A 111 2.28 -29.04 5.45
CA SER A 111 3.66 -28.75 5.86
C SER A 111 4.36 -27.74 4.94
N ASN A 112 4.06 -27.72 3.64
CA ASN A 112 4.67 -26.77 2.70
C ASN A 112 4.27 -25.32 3.01
N LEU A 113 3.02 -25.07 3.43
CA LEU A 113 2.59 -23.74 3.84
C LEU A 113 3.24 -23.36 5.17
N LEU A 114 3.18 -24.26 6.16
CA LEU A 114 3.73 -24.00 7.49
C LEU A 114 5.23 -23.74 7.44
N GLU A 115 5.99 -24.50 6.64
CA GLU A 115 7.43 -24.36 6.44
C GLU A 115 7.86 -22.98 5.95
N ARG A 116 6.98 -22.23 5.28
CA ARG A 116 7.27 -20.89 4.77
C ARG A 116 6.83 -19.77 5.72
N MET A 117 6.20 -20.12 6.85
CA MET A 117 5.63 -19.17 7.80
C MET A 117 6.42 -19.08 9.12
N ASP A 118 6.50 -17.87 9.67
CA ASP A 118 6.91 -17.56 11.03
C ASP A 118 5.64 -17.36 11.89
N THR A 119 5.30 -18.39 12.65
CA THR A 119 4.13 -18.46 13.53
C THR A 119 4.45 -18.13 14.99
N ALA A 120 5.65 -17.62 15.29
CA ALA A 120 6.09 -17.35 16.65
C ALA A 120 5.32 -16.20 17.35
N ASN A 121 4.50 -15.46 16.59
CA ASN A 121 3.60 -14.42 17.11
C ASN A 121 2.29 -14.98 17.69
N LEU A 122 1.92 -16.23 17.37
CA LEU A 122 0.68 -16.83 17.83
C LEU A 122 0.74 -17.16 19.34
N PRO A 123 -0.41 -17.31 20.03
CA PRO A 123 -0.45 -17.81 21.40
C PRO A 123 0.22 -19.17 21.52
N GLN A 124 0.84 -19.46 22.68
CA GLN A 124 1.52 -20.74 22.93
C GLN A 124 0.56 -21.95 22.84
N ASP A 125 -0.72 -21.74 23.13
CA ASP A 125 -1.75 -22.78 23.07
C ASP A 125 -2.21 -23.11 21.64
N HIS A 126 -1.72 -22.40 20.63
CA HIS A 126 -2.16 -22.54 19.24
C HIS A 126 -1.42 -23.70 18.53
N PRO A 127 -2.12 -24.57 17.77
CA PRO A 127 -1.51 -25.77 17.16
C PRO A 127 -0.36 -25.45 16.20
N CYS A 128 -0.44 -24.34 15.48
CA CYS A 128 0.62 -23.89 14.57
C CYS A 128 1.78 -23.13 15.25
N TYR A 129 1.81 -22.99 16.58
CA TYR A 129 2.85 -22.21 17.26
C TYR A 129 4.22 -22.89 17.15
N THR A 130 5.24 -22.16 16.67
CA THR A 130 6.61 -22.67 16.59
C THR A 130 7.61 -21.53 16.80
N VAL A 131 8.63 -21.76 17.64
CA VAL A 131 9.65 -20.75 17.99
C VAL A 131 10.83 -20.76 17.02
N ASP A 132 11.06 -21.87 16.33
CA ASP A 132 12.26 -22.13 15.52
C ASP A 132 12.50 -21.09 14.42
N ARG A 133 11.45 -20.46 13.90
CA ARG A 133 11.50 -19.52 12.77
C ARG A 133 11.36 -18.06 13.17
N LYS A 134 11.36 -17.78 14.48
CA LYS A 134 11.12 -16.44 15.02
C LYS A 134 12.13 -15.43 14.49
N LYS A 135 11.65 -14.48 13.68
CA LYS A 135 12.43 -13.37 13.11
C LYS A 135 13.59 -13.81 12.20
N ILE A 136 13.46 -14.97 11.55
CA ILE A 136 14.41 -15.37 10.52
C ILE A 136 14.03 -14.70 9.20
N PRO A 137 14.98 -14.06 8.50
CA PRO A 137 14.71 -13.46 7.20
C PRO A 137 14.27 -14.50 6.17
N GLY A 138 13.29 -14.14 5.33
CA GLY A 138 12.78 -15.01 4.26
C GLY A 138 11.51 -15.80 4.62
N PHE A 139 11.03 -15.71 5.87
CA PHE A 139 9.78 -16.32 6.30
C PHE A 139 8.65 -15.29 6.37
N PHE A 140 7.42 -15.73 6.09
CA PHE A 140 6.23 -14.89 6.15
C PHE A 140 5.60 -14.95 7.53
N SER A 141 5.41 -13.79 8.15
CA SER A 141 4.65 -13.68 9.39
C SER A 141 3.26 -13.14 9.13
N ASP A 142 2.27 -13.62 9.88
CA ASP A 142 0.96 -12.98 9.92
C ASP A 142 1.03 -11.72 10.80
N GLU A 143 0.72 -10.56 10.21
CA GLU A 143 0.68 -9.27 10.91
C GLU A 143 -0.61 -9.05 11.72
N THR A 144 -1.64 -9.88 11.50
CA THR A 144 -2.91 -9.78 12.22
C THR A 144 -2.93 -10.57 13.53
N ASP A 145 -1.82 -11.21 13.89
CA ASP A 145 -1.63 -11.95 15.15
C ASP A 145 -2.76 -12.96 15.43
N GLY A 146 -3.25 -13.69 14.41
CA GLY A 146 -4.37 -14.63 14.59
C GLY A 146 -5.76 -14.03 14.42
N LEU A 147 -5.88 -12.72 14.24
CA LEU A 147 -7.16 -12.03 14.21
C LEU A 147 -7.71 -11.92 12.79
N ILE A 148 -9.03 -12.08 12.65
CA ILE A 148 -9.68 -12.08 11.34
C ILE A 148 -9.91 -10.63 10.89
N MET A 149 -9.42 -10.29 9.70
CA MET A 149 -9.79 -9.04 9.03
C MET A 149 -11.17 -9.20 8.39
N THR A 150 -12.13 -8.41 8.86
CA THR A 150 -13.53 -8.47 8.42
C THR A 150 -13.80 -7.61 7.20
N GLU A 151 -13.13 -6.46 7.12
CA GLU A 151 -13.31 -5.50 6.04
C GLU A 151 -11.95 -4.97 5.57
N PHE A 152 -11.78 -4.88 4.26
CA PHE A 152 -10.60 -4.30 3.63
C PHE A 152 -11.02 -3.39 2.47
N CYS A 153 -10.44 -2.20 2.41
CA CYS A 153 -10.63 -1.26 1.32
C CYS A 153 -9.28 -0.60 0.98
N ALA A 154 -8.87 -0.70 -0.29
CA ALA A 154 -7.68 -0.04 -0.80
C ALA A 154 -8.08 0.92 -1.92
N LEU A 155 -7.59 2.15 -1.85
CA LEU A 155 -7.86 3.17 -2.87
C LEU A 155 -6.72 3.24 -3.89
N ARG A 156 -5.47 3.17 -3.42
CA ARG A 156 -4.27 3.24 -4.25
C ARG A 156 -3.07 2.69 -3.49
N ALA A 157 -1.93 2.56 -4.17
CA ALA A 157 -0.66 2.25 -3.50
C ALA A 157 -0.40 3.15 -2.27
N LYS A 158 -0.26 2.52 -1.10
CA LYS A 158 -0.01 3.09 0.23
C LYS A 158 -1.16 3.93 0.79
N SER A 159 -2.38 3.63 0.35
CA SER A 159 -3.66 4.20 0.79
C SER A 159 -4.69 3.07 0.95
N TYR A 160 -4.87 2.59 2.17
CA TYR A 160 -5.80 1.50 2.47
C TYR A 160 -6.27 1.53 3.92
N ALA A 161 -7.43 0.94 4.17
CA ALA A 161 -8.08 0.83 5.47
C ALA A 161 -8.65 -0.57 5.68
N TYR A 162 -8.58 -1.08 6.91
CA TYR A 162 -9.16 -2.37 7.25
C TYR A 162 -9.55 -2.47 8.72
N ASN A 163 -10.53 -3.33 8.97
CA ASN A 163 -11.02 -3.65 10.31
C ASN A 163 -10.58 -5.06 10.70
N ILE A 164 -10.06 -5.18 11.92
CA ILE A 164 -9.70 -6.45 12.52
C ILE A 164 -10.70 -6.76 13.64
N TYR A 165 -11.23 -7.98 13.64
CA TYR A 165 -12.09 -8.50 14.69
C TYR A 165 -11.31 -9.46 15.60
N GLY A 166 -11.18 -9.10 16.87
CA GLY A 166 -10.57 -9.93 17.92
C GLY A 166 -11.52 -10.18 19.09
N GLY A 167 -12.75 -10.57 18.79
CA GLY A 167 -13.79 -10.82 19.79
C GLY A 167 -14.36 -9.52 20.37
N LYS A 168 -13.77 -9.00 21.45
CA LYS A 168 -14.38 -7.91 22.26
C LYS A 168 -14.13 -6.49 21.74
N LYS A 169 -13.16 -6.29 20.83
CA LYS A 169 -12.83 -4.96 20.29
C LYS A 169 -12.53 -5.05 18.80
N GLU A 170 -13.20 -4.21 18.02
CA GLU A 170 -12.82 -3.94 16.64
C GLU A 170 -11.65 -2.94 16.62
N LYS A 171 -10.58 -3.30 15.91
CA LYS A 171 -9.45 -2.40 15.69
C LYS A 171 -9.48 -1.93 14.24
N LYS A 172 -9.66 -0.63 14.05
CA LYS A 172 -9.62 0.02 12.74
C LYS A 172 -8.19 0.46 12.44
N ILE A 173 -7.67 0.09 11.28
CA ILE A 173 -6.32 0.46 10.83
C ILE A 173 -6.45 1.20 9.51
N ILE A 174 -5.95 2.42 9.47
CA ILE A 174 -5.92 3.27 8.27
C ILE A 174 -4.45 3.61 7.97
N LYS A 175 -4.05 3.39 6.73
CA LYS A 175 -2.69 3.63 6.23
C LYS A 175 -2.78 4.56 5.04
N GLU A 176 -2.35 5.80 5.25
CA GLU A 176 -2.40 6.84 4.21
C GLU A 176 -1.06 7.58 4.11
N LYS A 177 -0.36 7.38 2.99
CA LYS A 177 0.95 7.99 2.79
C LYS A 177 0.83 9.48 2.50
N GLY A 178 1.51 10.27 3.34
CA GLY A 178 1.64 11.72 3.16
C GLY A 178 0.70 12.53 4.05
N ILE A 179 -0.17 11.87 4.82
CA ILE A 179 -1.06 12.50 5.80
C ILE A 179 -0.47 12.32 7.21
N ARG A 180 -0.71 13.30 8.07
CA ARG A 180 -0.25 13.24 9.46
C ARG A 180 -1.10 12.25 10.26
N SER A 181 -0.46 11.58 11.22
CA SER A 181 -1.10 10.55 12.05
C SER A 181 -2.33 11.05 12.82
N HIS A 182 -2.35 12.30 13.27
CA HIS A 182 -3.53 12.86 13.96
C HIS A 182 -4.74 13.02 13.03
N VAL A 183 -4.52 13.40 11.77
CA VAL A 183 -5.59 13.51 10.78
C VAL A 183 -6.16 12.13 10.47
N VAL A 184 -5.28 11.14 10.28
CA VAL A 184 -5.69 9.74 10.06
C VAL A 184 -6.52 9.21 11.25
N LYS A 185 -6.12 9.51 12.49
CA LYS A 185 -6.80 9.01 13.69
C LYS A 185 -8.15 9.67 13.95
N ASN A 186 -8.27 10.98 13.69
CA ASN A 186 -9.42 11.77 14.13
C ASN A 186 -10.42 12.09 13.02
N HIS A 187 -10.00 12.04 11.75
CA HIS A 187 -10.78 12.54 10.62
C HIS A 187 -10.87 11.56 9.46
N MET A 188 -10.32 10.36 9.58
CA MET A 188 -10.44 9.34 8.54
C MET A 188 -11.18 8.11 9.05
N THR A 189 -12.07 7.58 8.22
CA THR A 189 -12.87 6.39 8.54
C THR A 189 -12.84 5.41 7.37
N LEU A 190 -13.11 4.13 7.65
CA LEU A 190 -13.20 3.11 6.61
C LEU A 190 -14.42 3.34 5.69
N GLU A 191 -15.52 3.85 6.25
CA GLU A 191 -16.72 4.23 5.50
C GLU A 191 -16.42 5.30 4.44
N ASP A 192 -15.63 6.32 4.80
CA ASP A 192 -15.20 7.34 3.85
C ASP A 192 -14.32 6.75 2.73
N HIS A 193 -13.50 5.72 3.01
CA HIS A 193 -12.76 5.03 1.96
C HIS A 193 -13.71 4.31 1.00
N LYS A 194 -14.73 3.62 1.52
CA LYS A 194 -15.76 2.97 0.69
C LYS A 194 -16.52 4.00 -0.16
N LYS A 195 -16.93 5.12 0.43
CA LYS A 195 -17.56 6.25 -0.29
C LYS A 195 -16.67 6.78 -1.41
N CYS A 196 -15.38 6.96 -1.13
CA CYS A 196 -14.42 7.40 -2.15
C CYS A 196 -14.28 6.39 -3.29
N LEU A 197 -14.27 5.09 -2.97
CA LEU A 197 -14.13 4.01 -3.96
C LEU A 197 -15.33 3.99 -4.93
N PHE A 198 -16.55 4.08 -4.39
CA PHE A 198 -17.77 4.05 -5.21
C PHE A 198 -18.08 5.37 -5.90
N GLY A 199 -17.38 6.45 -5.56
CA GLY A 199 -17.46 7.74 -6.26
C GLY A 199 -18.49 8.69 -5.68
N ASP A 200 -18.71 8.64 -4.36
CA ASP A 200 -19.56 9.57 -3.65
C ASP A 200 -19.04 11.02 -3.82
N LEU A 201 -19.90 11.90 -4.33
CA LEU A 201 -19.58 13.30 -4.62
C LEU A 201 -19.61 14.17 -3.35
N GLU A 202 -20.31 13.73 -2.30
CA GLU A 202 -20.43 14.49 -1.05
C GLU A 202 -19.23 14.31 -0.12
N LEU A 203 -18.32 13.38 -0.45
CA LEU A 203 -17.16 13.12 0.37
C LEU A 203 -16.16 14.29 0.31
N GLU A 204 -15.84 14.86 1.48
CA GLU A 204 -14.78 15.85 1.59
C GLU A 204 -13.40 15.19 1.39
N LYS A 205 -12.87 15.30 0.16
CA LYS A 205 -11.59 14.68 -0.22
C LYS A 205 -10.35 15.42 0.28
N LYS A 206 -10.48 16.59 0.89
CA LYS A 206 -9.35 17.40 1.35
C LYS A 206 -9.48 17.70 2.83
N LYS A 207 -8.39 17.61 3.59
CA LYS A 207 -8.35 17.99 5.01
C LYS A 207 -7.12 18.83 5.32
N GLU A 208 -7.26 19.66 6.33
CA GLU A 208 -6.17 20.46 6.88
C GLU A 208 -5.17 19.55 7.58
N ASN A 209 -3.91 19.60 7.14
CA ASN A 209 -2.79 19.01 7.84
C ASN A 209 -1.97 20.12 8.50
N VAL A 210 -1.85 20.06 9.82
CA VAL A 210 -1.02 20.98 10.59
C VAL A 210 0.34 20.34 10.85
N SER A 211 1.42 21.08 10.61
CA SER A 211 2.77 20.63 10.94
C SER A 211 3.72 21.77 11.28
N ILE A 212 4.64 21.52 12.20
CA ILE A 212 5.74 22.43 12.49
C ILE A 212 6.87 22.15 11.50
N ARG A 213 7.38 23.20 10.85
CA ARG A 213 8.52 23.14 9.93
C ARG A 213 9.49 24.29 10.21
N SER A 214 10.77 24.07 9.98
CA SER A 214 11.79 25.13 10.03
C SER A 214 12.01 25.67 8.63
N PHE A 215 11.94 27.00 8.47
CA PHE A 215 12.34 27.72 7.26
C PHE A 215 13.37 28.75 7.66
N LYS A 216 14.58 28.68 7.08
CA LYS A 216 15.70 29.56 7.44
C LYS A 216 15.96 29.64 8.96
N HIS A 217 15.86 28.51 9.65
CA HIS A 217 15.98 28.39 11.11
C HIS A 217 14.81 28.97 11.92
N ASP A 218 13.78 29.53 11.29
CA ASP A 218 12.56 29.95 11.96
C ASP A 218 11.53 28.82 11.97
N LEU A 219 11.10 28.42 13.17
CA LEU A 219 10.01 27.45 13.33
C LEU A 219 8.68 28.13 12.99
N LYS A 220 7.96 27.53 12.03
CA LYS A 220 6.64 27.99 11.59
C LYS A 220 5.65 26.85 11.64
N THR A 221 4.44 27.15 12.09
CA THR A 221 3.30 26.24 11.96
C THR A 221 2.74 26.38 10.55
N VAL A 222 2.89 25.33 9.75
CA VAL A 222 2.37 25.25 8.40
C VAL A 222 1.06 24.47 8.41
N LYS A 223 -0.01 25.15 8.03
CA LYS A 223 -1.30 24.55 7.69
C LYS A 223 -1.32 24.29 6.20
N THR A 224 -1.58 23.05 5.79
CA THR A 224 -1.64 22.68 4.37
C THR A 224 -2.89 21.84 4.12
N MET A 225 -3.73 22.27 3.19
CA MET A 225 -4.83 21.45 2.69
C MET A 225 -4.26 20.33 1.83
N LYS A 226 -4.48 19.07 2.24
CA LYS A 226 -4.05 17.90 1.47
C LYS A 226 -5.24 17.09 1.03
N LEU A 227 -5.14 16.49 -0.15
CA LEU A 227 -6.03 15.45 -0.62
C LEU A 227 -5.86 14.22 0.29
N THR A 228 -6.94 13.81 0.96
CA THR A 228 -6.95 12.69 1.90
C THR A 228 -7.45 11.39 1.30
N TYR A 229 -8.47 11.49 0.45
CA TYR A 229 -9.07 10.35 -0.23
C TYR A 229 -8.83 10.51 -1.73
N ASN A 230 -8.18 9.53 -2.34
CA ASN A 230 -7.94 9.50 -3.77
C ASN A 230 -7.95 8.07 -4.28
N SER A 231 -8.96 7.73 -5.07
CA SER A 231 -9.08 6.44 -5.76
C SER A 231 -8.31 6.38 -7.08
N PHE A 232 -7.73 7.49 -7.55
CA PHE A 232 -6.89 7.48 -8.74
C PHE A 232 -5.53 6.84 -8.42
N ASP A 233 -5.26 5.70 -9.05
CA ASP A 233 -3.97 5.00 -8.99
C ASP A 233 -3.26 5.15 -10.34
N ASP A 234 -2.10 5.81 -10.34
CA ASP A 234 -1.29 6.05 -11.53
C ASP A 234 -0.58 4.79 -12.05
N LYS A 235 -0.55 3.71 -11.27
CA LYS A 235 0.21 2.50 -11.57
C LYS A 235 -0.63 1.37 -12.17
N ARG A 236 -1.96 1.52 -12.18
CA ARG A 236 -2.88 0.47 -12.60
C ARG A 236 -4.03 1.06 -13.40
N VAL A 237 -4.57 0.26 -14.31
CA VAL A 237 -5.82 0.57 -14.99
C VAL A 237 -6.96 0.03 -14.14
N ILE A 238 -7.87 0.92 -13.74
CA ILE A 238 -9.05 0.58 -12.94
C ILE A 238 -10.17 0.17 -13.89
N LEU A 239 -10.76 -1.01 -13.68
CA LEU A 239 -11.87 -1.48 -14.50
C LEU A 239 -13.18 -0.75 -14.14
N TYR A 240 -14.22 -0.94 -14.96
CA TYR A 240 -15.52 -0.29 -14.79
C TYR A 240 -16.18 -0.57 -13.42
N ASP A 241 -15.90 -1.72 -12.83
CA ASP A 241 -16.38 -2.10 -11.49
C ASP A 241 -15.74 -1.30 -10.34
N LYS A 242 -14.72 -0.48 -10.64
CA LYS A 242 -13.90 0.31 -9.70
C LYS A 242 -13.13 -0.50 -8.66
N ILE A 243 -13.19 -1.84 -8.71
CA ILE A 243 -12.62 -2.74 -7.71
C ILE A 243 -11.47 -3.52 -8.33
N GLN A 244 -11.70 -4.09 -9.51
CA GLN A 244 -10.68 -4.82 -10.22
C GLN A 244 -9.73 -3.85 -10.91
N THR A 245 -8.44 -4.18 -10.84
CA THR A 245 -7.37 -3.37 -11.43
C THR A 245 -6.42 -4.26 -12.20
N LEU A 246 -6.00 -3.79 -13.37
CA LEU A 246 -5.02 -4.45 -14.22
C LEU A 246 -3.72 -3.64 -14.25
N ALA A 247 -2.60 -4.33 -14.46
CA ALA A 247 -1.34 -3.67 -14.74
C ALA A 247 -1.38 -3.04 -16.15
N HIS A 248 -0.69 -1.92 -16.35
CA HIS A 248 -0.50 -1.35 -17.68
C HIS A 248 0.11 -2.40 -18.64
N GLY A 249 -0.43 -2.49 -19.86
CA GLY A 249 -0.01 -3.48 -20.86
C GLY A 249 -0.56 -4.91 -20.64
N HIS A 250 -1.55 -5.08 -19.76
CA HIS A 250 -2.24 -6.37 -19.62
C HIS A 250 -3.12 -6.63 -20.85
N TYR A 251 -3.10 -7.87 -21.39
CA TYR A 251 -3.83 -8.28 -22.61
C TYR A 251 -5.35 -8.07 -22.61
N ARG A 252 -5.95 -7.72 -21.47
CA ARG A 252 -7.39 -7.46 -21.30
C ARG A 252 -7.72 -5.97 -21.31
N ILE A 253 -6.70 -5.13 -21.29
CA ILE A 253 -6.85 -3.71 -21.57
C ILE A 253 -6.89 -3.67 -23.08
N GLU A 254 -8.05 -3.34 -23.63
CA GLU A 254 -8.15 -2.99 -25.04
C GLU A 254 -7.20 -1.80 -25.23
N GLU A 255 -6.18 -1.99 -26.07
CA GLU A 255 -5.41 -0.86 -26.54
C GLU A 255 -6.39 -0.06 -27.39
N ASP A 256 -6.83 1.10 -26.88
CA ASP A 256 -7.42 2.12 -27.73
C ASP A 256 -6.37 2.43 -28.79
N ASN A 257 -6.49 1.77 -29.94
CA ASN A 257 -5.82 2.17 -31.17
C ASN A 257 -6.48 3.48 -31.58
N ASP A 258 -6.09 4.58 -30.91
CA ASP A 258 -6.39 5.93 -31.36
C ASP A 258 -5.54 6.20 -32.61
N CYS A 259 -6.00 5.64 -33.72
CA CYS A 259 -5.76 6.11 -35.07
C CYS A 259 -7.12 6.18 -35.76
N ASP A 260 -7.65 7.40 -35.78
CA ASP A 260 -8.60 7.98 -36.73
C ASP A 260 -10.05 7.44 -36.77
N ASP A 261 -10.93 8.39 -36.41
CA ASP A 261 -12.21 8.77 -37.03
C ASP A 261 -13.40 7.79 -37.12
N ASP A 262 -14.56 8.42 -36.97
CA ASP A 262 -15.92 7.95 -37.22
C ASP A 262 -16.57 6.99 -36.22
N GLY A 263 -17.63 7.51 -35.60
CA GLY A 263 -18.36 6.87 -34.52
C GLY A 263 -19.28 5.74 -34.95
N GLU A 264 -19.45 4.79 -34.05
CA GLU A 264 -20.77 4.25 -33.73
C GLU A 264 -20.72 3.63 -32.33
N SER A 265 -21.73 3.96 -31.55
CA SER A 265 -22.00 3.44 -30.21
C SER A 265 -22.28 1.94 -30.24
N THR A 266 -21.51 1.15 -29.51
CA THR A 266 -21.90 -0.22 -29.14
C THR A 266 -21.96 -0.37 -27.62
N GLU A 267 -23.21 -0.46 -27.13
CA GLU A 267 -23.56 -0.95 -25.81
C GLU A 267 -22.96 -2.34 -25.58
N VAL A 268 -22.17 -2.52 -24.51
CA VAL A 268 -21.80 -3.85 -24.02
C VAL A 268 -22.43 -4.08 -22.65
N LEU A 269 -23.28 -5.10 -22.63
CA LEU A 269 -24.19 -5.55 -21.58
C LEU A 269 -23.50 -5.81 -20.23
N ALA A 270 -24.16 -5.31 -19.18
CA ALA A 270 -23.78 -5.39 -17.78
C ALA A 270 -23.74 -6.81 -17.20
N ARG A 271 -22.83 -7.03 -16.23
CA ARG A 271 -23.02 -7.94 -15.10
C ARG A 271 -22.68 -7.22 -13.80
N LEU A 272 -23.73 -6.76 -13.11
CA LEU A 272 -23.67 -6.20 -11.75
C LEU A 272 -23.59 -7.33 -10.72
N PHE A 273 -22.68 -7.23 -9.76
CA PHE A 273 -22.77 -7.96 -8.49
C PHE A 273 -22.69 -6.96 -7.33
N TYR A 274 -23.72 -7.00 -6.47
CA TYR A 274 -23.86 -6.17 -5.27
C TYR A 274 -24.03 -7.11 -4.06
N ILE A 275 -23.33 -6.87 -2.95
CA ILE A 275 -23.52 -7.63 -1.70
C ILE A 275 -23.78 -6.65 -0.56
N ASN A 276 -24.96 -6.78 0.06
CA ASN A 276 -25.35 -6.13 1.31
C ASN A 276 -25.40 -7.19 2.43
N TYR A 277 -25.01 -6.82 3.65
CA TYR A 277 -25.16 -7.65 4.86
C TYR A 277 -26.21 -7.02 5.79
N THR A 278 -27.12 -7.83 6.34
CA THR A 278 -28.05 -7.43 7.41
C THR A 278 -27.90 -8.38 8.61
N PRO A 279 -27.86 -7.87 9.86
CA PRO A 279 -27.61 -8.70 11.04
C PRO A 279 -28.91 -9.22 11.71
N TYR A 280 -28.88 -10.51 12.05
CA TYR A 280 -29.64 -11.25 13.09
C TYR A 280 -31.18 -11.50 12.99
N THR A 281 -31.49 -12.78 12.70
CA THR A 281 -32.44 -13.72 13.34
C THR A 281 -33.90 -13.35 13.64
N LEU A 282 -34.86 -14.07 13.03
CA LEU A 282 -36.01 -14.76 13.69
C LEU A 282 -36.77 -15.67 12.70
N LYS A 283 -37.50 -16.65 13.25
CA LYS A 283 -37.96 -17.95 12.67
C LYS A 283 -39.08 -17.91 11.60
N LYS A 284 -39.00 -18.87 10.65
CA LYS A 284 -40.03 -19.54 9.78
C LYS A 284 -40.61 -18.79 8.54
N PRO A 285 -41.18 -19.51 7.54
CA PRO A 285 -40.77 -20.76 6.89
C PRO A 285 -40.67 -20.61 5.34
N PHE A 286 -40.15 -21.65 4.69
CA PHE A 286 -40.02 -21.88 3.24
C PHE A 286 -41.02 -21.13 2.31
N LEU A 287 -40.46 -20.41 1.32
CA LEU A 287 -41.04 -20.37 -0.03
C LEU A 287 -39.95 -20.80 -1.02
N HIS A 288 -40.24 -21.88 -1.76
CA HIS A 288 -39.44 -22.35 -2.87
C HIS A 288 -39.40 -21.29 -3.99
N LEU A 289 -38.20 -20.89 -4.40
CA LEU A 289 -37.94 -20.33 -5.72
C LEU A 289 -36.75 -21.09 -6.35
N PRO A 290 -36.82 -21.40 -7.66
CA PRO A 290 -35.94 -22.38 -8.29
C PRO A 290 -34.62 -21.76 -8.76
N PHE A 291 -33.59 -22.60 -8.79
CA PHE A 291 -32.27 -22.40 -9.41
C PHE A 291 -31.34 -21.33 -8.81
N GLY A 292 -30.52 -21.78 -7.84
CA GLY A 292 -29.07 -21.67 -8.00
C GLY A 292 -28.35 -20.47 -7.36
N PHE A 293 -28.81 -19.95 -6.23
CA PHE A 293 -28.01 -19.01 -5.43
C PHE A 293 -27.27 -19.76 -4.31
N HIS A 294 -26.01 -20.12 -4.55
CA HIS A 294 -25.11 -20.56 -3.48
C HIS A 294 -24.64 -19.34 -2.68
N LEU A 295 -25.10 -19.28 -1.43
CA LEU A 295 -24.64 -18.35 -0.40
C LEU A 295 -23.22 -18.76 0.02
N PHE A 296 -22.18 -18.05 -0.42
CA PHE A 296 -20.80 -18.37 -0.03
C PHE A 296 -20.38 -17.58 1.22
N SER A 297 -20.01 -18.30 2.27
CA SER A 297 -19.40 -17.77 3.50
C SER A 297 -18.06 -17.10 3.18
N ILE A 298 -17.84 -15.87 3.67
CA ILE A 298 -16.57 -15.15 3.53
C ILE A 298 -15.68 -15.56 4.68
N ASN A 299 -14.61 -16.31 4.42
CA ASN A 299 -13.75 -16.83 5.49
C ASN A 299 -12.27 -16.47 5.25
N SER A 300 -11.82 -15.41 5.95
CA SER A 300 -10.44 -14.91 6.14
C SER A 300 -9.83 -14.00 5.05
N VAL A 301 -9.52 -12.76 5.44
CA VAL A 301 -8.52 -11.91 4.77
C VAL A 301 -7.31 -11.82 5.70
N THR A 302 -6.11 -12.08 5.19
CA THR A 302 -4.89 -12.12 6.03
C THR A 302 -3.81 -11.26 5.41
N ARG A 303 -3.10 -10.49 6.25
CA ARG A 303 -1.93 -9.71 5.82
C ARG A 303 -0.66 -10.44 6.23
N MET A 304 0.05 -10.96 5.24
CA MET A 304 1.33 -11.64 5.40
C MET A 304 2.47 -10.68 5.12
N VAL A 305 3.53 -10.76 5.92
CA VAL A 305 4.72 -9.92 5.78
C VAL A 305 5.98 -10.76 5.84
N LEU A 306 6.80 -10.63 4.79
CA LEU A 306 8.13 -11.19 4.69
C LEU A 306 9.05 -10.49 5.70
N ARG A 307 9.64 -11.27 6.62
CA ARG A 307 10.64 -10.79 7.57
C ARG A 307 12.04 -10.80 6.97
#